data_AF-A0A0H4PJ79-F1
#
_entry.id   AF-A0A0H4PJ79-F1
#
_cell.length_a   1.000
_cell.length_b   1.000
_cell.length_c   1.000
_cell.angle_alpha   90.00
_cell.angle_beta   90.00
_cell.angle_gamma   90.00
#
_symmetry.space_group_name_H-M   'P 1'
#
loop_
_entity.id
_entity.type
_entity.pdbx_description
1 polymer ?
#
loop_
_entity_poly.entity_id
_entity_poly.type
_entity_poly.pdbx_seq_one_letter_code
_entity_poly.pdbx_strand_id
1 'polypeptide(L)'
;MKYFLLVVGLALVPFSSILAQETSKGAKEKLEITIKESDNPDVYIDGKKYDHSIIDLLDTDKIASVDVIKGERAISEYNAPNGVIIIKTKAKANQVRIRNSNGNLDEDQPLIIIDGVTAEKGDLEKLDPIDIESVEVLKGENAMKKHNAPNGVVLIITKGAVKSKKKE
;
A
#
# COMPACT_ATOMS: atom_id res chain seq x y z
N MET A 1 -37.42 27.47 -93.06
CA MET A 1 -37.18 28.22 -91.81
C MET A 1 -36.40 27.29 -90.89
N LYS A 2 -35.19 27.52 -90.38
CA LYS A 2 -34.32 28.70 -90.24
C LYS A 2 -32.92 28.16 -89.89
N TYR A 3 -31.88 28.66 -90.56
CA TYR A 3 -30.46 28.43 -90.23
C TYR A 3 -30.07 29.23 -88.98
N PHE A 4 -29.11 28.77 -88.17
CA PHE A 4 -27.93 29.50 -87.64
C PHE A 4 -27.27 28.67 -86.51
N LEU A 5 -26.04 28.14 -86.63
CA LEU A 5 -24.71 28.77 -86.54
C LEU A 5 -24.30 29.27 -85.14
N LEU A 6 -23.18 28.69 -84.65
CA LEU A 6 -22.02 29.28 -83.94
C LEU A 6 -22.30 30.05 -82.62
N VAL A 7 -21.59 29.81 -81.51
CA VAL A 7 -20.27 30.39 -81.14
C VAL A 7 -19.90 29.76 -79.77
N VAL A 8 -18.91 28.86 -79.67
CA VAL A 8 -17.49 29.10 -79.27
C VAL A 8 -17.30 30.15 -78.16
N GLY A 9 -16.96 29.71 -76.94
CA GLY A 9 -16.54 30.58 -75.85
C GLY A 9 -15.62 29.87 -74.86
N LEU A 10 -14.35 29.75 -75.25
CA LEU A 10 -13.20 29.29 -74.47
C LEU A 10 -12.76 30.37 -73.46
N ALA A 11 -12.56 30.00 -72.19
CA ALA A 11 -11.65 30.67 -71.23
C ALA A 11 -11.41 29.68 -70.06
N LEU A 12 -10.25 29.02 -69.84
CA LEU A 12 -8.89 29.51 -69.50
C LEU A 12 -8.98 30.61 -68.42
N VAL A 13 -8.48 30.52 -67.18
CA VAL A 13 -7.34 29.78 -66.58
C VAL A 13 -7.53 29.75 -65.02
N PRO A 14 -6.96 28.77 -64.28
CA PRO A 14 -6.82 28.75 -62.81
C PRO A 14 -5.81 29.77 -62.25
N PHE A 15 -5.69 29.81 -60.91
CA PHE A 15 -4.77 30.59 -60.05
C PHE A 15 -5.22 32.00 -59.64
N SER A 16 -5.59 32.13 -58.37
CA SER A 16 -5.01 33.14 -57.45
C SER A 16 -5.38 32.79 -56.01
N SER A 17 -4.35 32.39 -55.28
CA SER A 17 -4.27 32.29 -53.83
C SER A 17 -4.64 33.62 -53.18
N ILE A 18 -5.37 33.60 -52.07
CA ILE A 18 -5.24 34.59 -50.98
C ILE A 18 -5.59 33.92 -49.64
N LEU A 19 -4.63 34.05 -48.72
CA LEU A 19 -4.70 33.80 -47.28
C LEU A 19 -5.79 34.65 -46.61
N ALA A 20 -6.53 34.07 -45.68
CA ALA A 20 -6.97 34.76 -44.46
C ALA A 20 -7.29 33.71 -43.38
N GLN A 21 -6.37 33.58 -42.42
CA GLN A 21 -6.59 33.01 -41.09
C GLN A 21 -7.10 34.12 -40.16
N GLU A 22 -7.73 33.70 -39.05
CA GLU A 22 -8.26 34.46 -37.90
C GLU A 22 -9.80 34.59 -37.90
N THR A 23 -10.55 34.37 -36.83
CA THR A 23 -10.35 33.87 -35.45
C THR A 23 -11.76 33.61 -34.88
N SER A 24 -11.97 32.56 -34.08
CA SER A 24 -12.60 32.64 -32.74
C SER A 24 -12.94 31.25 -32.16
N LYS A 25 -12.20 30.91 -31.09
CA LYS A 25 -12.60 30.29 -29.80
C LYS A 25 -13.74 29.25 -29.83
N GLY A 26 -13.65 28.05 -29.26
CA GLY A 26 -12.73 27.32 -28.39
C GLY A 26 -13.31 25.89 -28.27
N ALA A 27 -12.59 24.84 -27.91
CA ALA A 27 -11.67 24.72 -26.79
C ALA A 27 -10.50 23.80 -27.13
N LYS A 28 -9.34 24.16 -26.58
CA LYS A 28 -8.22 23.28 -26.30
C LYS A 28 -8.77 22.11 -25.47
N GLU A 29 -8.50 20.86 -25.79
CA GLU A 29 -7.34 20.15 -25.23
C GLU A 29 -6.74 19.21 -26.26
N LYS A 30 -5.57 19.59 -26.78
CA LYS A 30 -4.60 18.65 -27.30
C LYS A 30 -4.03 17.93 -26.07
N LEU A 31 -4.55 16.75 -25.74
CA LEU A 31 -3.88 15.81 -24.83
C LEU A 31 -2.64 15.30 -25.56
N GLU A 32 -1.60 16.12 -25.53
CA GLU A 32 -0.26 15.71 -25.91
C GLU A 32 0.29 14.86 -24.77
N ILE A 33 -0.05 13.57 -24.78
CA ILE A 33 0.57 12.59 -23.89
C ILE A 33 1.99 12.37 -24.42
N THR A 34 2.89 13.30 -24.08
CA THR A 34 4.32 13.03 -24.13
C THR A 34 4.67 12.30 -22.85
N ILE A 35 4.43 10.99 -22.79
CA ILE A 35 5.13 10.16 -21.82
C ILE A 35 6.43 9.73 -22.48
N LYS A 36 7.47 10.53 -22.23
CA LYS A 36 8.86 10.09 -22.26
C LYS A 36 9.38 10.09 -20.83
N GLU A 37 8.79 9.27 -19.99
CA GLU A 37 9.33 8.87 -18.68
C GLU A 37 9.42 7.34 -18.63
N SER A 38 10.19 6.82 -19.61
CA SER A 38 10.91 5.54 -19.52
C SER A 38 11.99 5.78 -18.47
N ASP A 39 12.09 5.12 -17.32
CA ASP A 39 12.17 3.67 -17.14
C ASP A 39 11.81 3.23 -15.69
N ASN A 40 11.01 4.01 -14.95
CA ASN A 40 10.78 3.75 -13.52
C ASN A 40 9.47 2.98 -13.28
N PRO A 41 9.52 1.67 -12.96
CA PRO A 41 8.34 0.90 -12.56
C PRO A 41 7.89 1.29 -11.14
N ASP A 42 6.58 1.18 -10.88
CA ASP A 42 6.03 1.34 -9.54
C ASP A 42 6.47 0.17 -8.64
N VAL A 43 6.87 0.44 -7.40
CA VAL A 43 7.29 -0.59 -6.45
C VAL A 43 6.23 -0.76 -5.37
N TYR A 44 5.79 -1.99 -5.12
CA TYR A 44 4.88 -2.33 -4.04
C TYR A 44 5.59 -3.27 -3.06
N ILE A 45 5.67 -2.91 -1.79
CA ILE A 45 6.19 -3.80 -0.73
C ILE A 45 5.03 -4.15 0.20
N ASP A 46 4.74 -5.44 0.34
CA ASP A 46 3.64 -5.96 1.17
C ASP A 46 2.29 -5.24 0.92
N GLY A 47 2.03 -4.90 -0.35
CA GLY A 47 0.81 -4.24 -0.80
C GLY A 47 0.79 -2.71 -0.69
N LYS A 48 1.84 -2.07 -0.17
CA LYS A 48 1.97 -0.61 -0.12
C LYS A 48 2.87 -0.10 -1.25
N LYS A 49 2.46 1.00 -1.91
CA LYS A 49 3.24 1.66 -2.97
C LYS A 49 4.42 2.46 -2.37
N TYR A 50 5.58 2.35 -3.00
CA TYR A 50 6.81 3.04 -2.68
C TYR A 50 7.47 3.58 -3.94
N ASP A 51 8.34 4.59 -3.77
CA ASP A 51 9.22 5.08 -4.83
C ASP A 51 10.33 4.09 -5.15
N HIS A 52 10.89 4.18 -6.36
CA HIS A 52 11.96 3.30 -6.84
C HIS A 52 13.17 3.25 -5.89
N SER A 53 13.51 4.37 -5.24
CA SER A 53 14.63 4.47 -4.30
C SER A 53 14.51 3.57 -3.07
N ILE A 54 13.33 3.01 -2.78
CA ILE A 54 13.17 2.07 -1.67
C ILE A 54 14.00 0.81 -1.88
N ILE A 55 14.20 0.39 -3.13
CA ILE A 55 14.88 -0.86 -3.48
C ILE A 55 16.31 -0.89 -2.94
N ASP A 56 17.01 0.25 -2.99
CA ASP A 56 18.39 0.38 -2.49
C ASP A 56 18.49 0.23 -0.96
N LEU A 57 17.40 0.51 -0.26
CA LEU A 57 17.31 0.41 1.20
C LEU A 57 16.79 -0.97 1.66
N LEU A 58 16.40 -1.84 0.73
CA LEU A 58 15.91 -3.17 1.06
C LEU A 58 17.05 -4.12 1.39
N ASP A 59 16.85 -4.84 2.48
CA ASP A 59 17.70 -5.95 2.85
C ASP A 59 17.24 -7.21 2.11
N THR A 60 18.08 -7.70 1.18
CA THR A 60 17.82 -8.89 0.37
C THR A 60 17.47 -10.11 1.21
N ASP A 61 18.04 -10.24 2.41
CA ASP A 61 17.77 -11.39 3.29
C ASP A 61 16.34 -11.40 3.81
N LYS A 62 15.69 -10.23 3.86
CA LYS A 62 14.30 -10.06 4.30
C LYS A 62 13.29 -10.18 3.16
N ILE A 63 13.72 -10.34 1.90
CA ILE A 63 12.80 -10.51 0.77
C ILE A 63 12.37 -11.97 0.66
N ALA A 64 11.06 -12.22 0.58
CA ALA A 64 10.47 -13.53 0.35
C ALA A 64 10.31 -13.83 -1.14
N SER A 65 9.74 -12.89 -1.91
CA SER A 65 9.61 -13.01 -3.36
C SER A 65 9.54 -11.64 -4.03
N VAL A 66 9.92 -11.59 -5.30
CA VAL A 66 9.81 -10.42 -6.16
C VAL A 66 9.06 -10.85 -7.43
N ASP A 67 7.90 -10.24 -7.66
CA ASP A 67 7.06 -10.47 -8.84
C ASP A 67 7.06 -9.21 -9.71
N VAL A 68 7.12 -9.37 -11.03
CA VAL A 68 7.13 -8.23 -11.97
C VAL A 68 5.93 -8.33 -12.92
N ILE A 69 5.04 -7.34 -12.88
CA ILE A 69 3.86 -7.24 -13.73
C ILE A 69 4.09 -6.15 -14.78
N LYS A 70 3.82 -6.45 -16.06
CA LYS A 70 4.03 -5.52 -17.19
C LYS A 70 2.80 -5.51 -18.11
N GLY A 71 2.71 -4.48 -18.95
CA GLY A 71 1.71 -4.37 -20.02
C GLY A 71 0.28 -4.21 -19.49
N GLU A 72 -0.69 -4.81 -20.19
CA GLU A 72 -2.12 -4.66 -19.92
C GLU A 72 -2.52 -5.01 -18.48
N ARG A 73 -1.84 -5.98 -17.86
CA ARG A 73 -2.08 -6.38 -16.47
C ARG A 73 -1.69 -5.30 -15.46
N ALA A 74 -0.56 -4.64 -15.68
CA ALA A 74 -0.11 -3.55 -14.81
C ALA A 74 -1.02 -2.33 -14.92
N ILE A 75 -1.52 -2.04 -16.13
CA ILE A 75 -2.46 -0.96 -16.39
C ILE A 75 -3.81 -1.24 -15.73
N SER A 76 -4.32 -2.47 -15.86
CA SER A 76 -5.66 -2.84 -15.37
C SER A 76 -5.72 -3.00 -13.84
N GLU A 77 -4.72 -3.63 -13.24
CA GLU A 77 -4.72 -3.95 -11.80
C GLU A 77 -4.15 -2.81 -10.94
N TYR A 78 -3.18 -2.04 -11.46
CA TYR A 78 -2.41 -1.06 -10.68
C TYR A 78 -2.33 0.33 -11.32
N ASN A 79 -2.98 0.55 -12.47
CA ASN A 79 -2.90 1.80 -13.24
C ASN A 79 -1.46 2.25 -13.51
N ALA A 80 -0.56 1.28 -13.73
CA ALA A 80 0.88 1.49 -13.86
C ALA A 80 1.33 1.20 -15.31
N PRO A 81 1.42 2.22 -16.19
CA PRO A 81 1.83 2.04 -17.59
C PRO A 81 3.28 1.55 -17.71
N ASN A 82 4.13 1.85 -16.74
CA ASN A 82 5.55 1.49 -16.71
C ASN A 82 5.83 0.14 -16.01
N GLY A 83 4.79 -0.62 -15.67
CA GLY A 83 4.92 -1.88 -14.95
C GLY A 83 5.04 -1.72 -13.44
N VAL A 84 4.92 -2.84 -12.74
CA VAL A 84 4.89 -2.94 -11.28
C VAL A 84 5.87 -4.00 -10.82
N ILE A 85 6.67 -3.68 -9.80
CA ILE A 85 7.48 -4.63 -9.05
C ILE A 85 6.80 -4.85 -7.71
N ILE A 86 6.35 -6.08 -7.44
CA ILE A 86 5.74 -6.47 -6.17
C ILE A 86 6.77 -7.25 -5.37
N ILE A 87 7.12 -6.73 -4.20
CA ILE A 87 8.07 -7.32 -3.27
C ILE A 87 7.27 -7.79 -2.06
N LYS A 88 7.36 -9.08 -1.75
CA LYS A 88 6.85 -9.62 -0.48
C LYS A 88 8.01 -9.83 0.46
N THR A 89 7.91 -9.35 1.69
CA THR A 89 8.95 -9.57 2.69
C THR A 89 8.70 -10.88 3.46
N LYS A 90 9.77 -11.47 3.98
CA LYS A 90 9.67 -12.56 4.95
C LYS A 90 9.08 -11.96 6.21
N ALA A 91 7.84 -12.33 6.52
CA ALA A 91 7.24 -11.99 7.80
C ALA A 91 8.17 -12.52 8.91
N LYS A 92 8.87 -11.61 9.61
CA LYS A 92 9.42 -11.95 10.91
C LYS A 92 8.21 -12.14 11.80
N ALA A 93 7.89 -13.40 12.10
CA ALA A 93 7.06 -13.71 13.25
C ALA A 93 7.78 -13.11 14.46
N ASN A 94 7.39 -11.91 14.87
CA ASN A 94 7.81 -11.28 16.12
C ASN A 94 7.11 -12.01 17.26
N GLN A 95 7.29 -13.33 17.30
CA GLN A 95 6.72 -14.19 18.32
C GLN A 95 7.62 -13.97 19.53
N VAL A 96 7.11 -13.25 20.52
CA VAL A 96 7.75 -13.16 21.83
C VAL A 96 7.75 -14.58 22.40
N ARG A 97 8.89 -15.26 22.26
CA ARG A 97 9.09 -16.61 22.79
C ARG A 97 9.67 -16.47 24.18
N ILE A 98 8.82 -16.60 25.19
CA ILE A 98 9.26 -16.75 26.58
C ILE A 98 9.80 -18.18 26.72
N ARG A 99 11.11 -18.32 26.94
CA ARG A 99 11.76 -19.62 27.18
C ARG A 99 11.95 -19.82 28.68
N ASN A 100 11.44 -20.93 29.22
CA ASN A 100 11.89 -21.45 30.51
C ASN A 100 13.25 -22.17 30.31
N SER A 101 14.08 -22.25 31.34
CA SER A 101 15.39 -22.91 31.33
C SER A 101 15.34 -24.40 30.92
N ASN A 102 14.14 -25.00 30.91
CA ASN A 102 13.92 -26.42 30.70
C ASN A 102 13.35 -26.79 29.31
N GLY A 103 13.19 -25.82 28.39
CA GLY A 103 12.96 -26.10 26.96
C GLY A 103 11.59 -26.65 26.53
N ASN A 104 10.64 -26.87 27.44
CA ASN A 104 9.26 -27.21 27.09
C ASN A 104 8.46 -25.93 26.76
N LEU A 105 7.78 -25.92 25.61
CA LEU A 105 7.22 -24.71 24.98
C LEU A 105 5.68 -24.60 25.06
N ASP A 106 5.00 -25.69 25.40
CA ASP A 106 3.54 -25.79 25.21
C ASP A 106 2.74 -25.74 26.52
N GLU A 107 3.32 -26.09 27.67
CA GLU A 107 2.63 -26.07 28.98
C GLU A 107 2.99 -24.86 29.86
N ASP A 108 4.03 -24.09 29.50
CA ASP A 108 4.67 -23.11 30.39
C ASP A 108 4.44 -21.63 29.97
N GLN A 109 3.38 -21.35 29.23
CA GLN A 109 3.08 -19.96 28.83
C GLN A 109 2.47 -19.15 29.99
N PRO A 110 2.90 -17.88 30.18
CA PRO A 110 2.32 -17.02 31.19
C PRO A 110 0.89 -16.62 30.82
N LEU A 111 0.07 -16.36 31.83
CA LEU A 111 -1.27 -15.82 31.63
C LEU A 111 -1.18 -14.36 31.18
N ILE A 112 -1.85 -13.99 30.09
CA ILE A 112 -1.87 -12.61 29.60
C ILE A 112 -3.22 -11.99 29.96
N ILE A 113 -3.19 -10.78 30.51
CA ILE A 113 -4.37 -10.02 30.89
C ILE A 113 -4.26 -8.63 30.26
N ILE A 114 -5.22 -8.26 29.42
CA ILE A 114 -5.32 -6.95 28.76
C ILE A 114 -6.51 -6.22 29.36
N ASP A 115 -6.27 -5.02 29.93
CA ASP A 115 -7.31 -4.16 30.52
C ASP A 115 -8.18 -4.85 31.60
N GLY A 116 -7.63 -5.87 32.25
CA GLY A 116 -8.31 -6.66 33.30
C GLY A 116 -9.04 -7.90 32.78
N VAL A 117 -9.02 -8.16 31.47
CA VAL A 117 -9.62 -9.35 30.85
C VAL A 117 -8.51 -10.30 30.39
N THR A 118 -8.68 -11.62 30.63
CA THR A 118 -7.75 -12.63 30.13
C THR A 118 -7.73 -12.63 28.60
N ALA A 119 -6.55 -12.50 28.03
CA ALA A 119 -6.33 -12.44 26.60
C ALA A 119 -5.85 -13.78 26.06
N GLU A 120 -6.37 -14.19 24.90
CA GLU A 120 -5.85 -15.34 24.17
C GLU A 120 -4.66 -14.93 23.30
N LYS A 121 -3.93 -15.93 22.78
CA LYS A 121 -2.72 -15.72 21.96
C LYS A 121 -2.96 -14.78 20.77
N GLY A 122 -4.15 -14.84 20.16
CA GLY A 122 -4.52 -13.99 19.02
C GLY A 122 -4.92 -12.57 19.38
N ASP A 123 -5.23 -12.27 20.65
CA ASP A 123 -5.63 -10.93 21.08
C ASP A 123 -4.40 -10.02 21.25
N LEU A 124 -3.29 -10.60 21.70
CA LEU A 124 -2.01 -9.87 21.77
C LEU A 124 -1.50 -9.49 20.38
N GLU A 125 -1.70 -10.33 19.37
CA GLU A 125 -1.26 -10.07 17.99
C GLU A 125 -2.01 -8.89 17.34
N LYS A 126 -3.24 -8.62 17.79
CA LYS A 126 -4.07 -7.51 17.30
C LYS A 126 -3.81 -6.19 18.03
N LEU A 127 -3.06 -6.23 19.14
CA LEU A 127 -2.80 -5.06 19.96
C LEU A 127 -1.72 -4.19 19.31
N ASP A 128 -2.04 -2.93 19.01
CA ASP A 128 -1.06 -1.98 18.53
C ASP A 128 -0.16 -1.53 19.71
N PRO A 129 1.17 -1.65 19.61
CA PRO A 129 2.09 -1.16 20.63
C PRO A 129 1.90 0.32 21.00
N ILE A 130 1.40 1.16 20.09
CA ILE A 130 1.17 2.58 20.36
C ILE A 130 0.07 2.83 21.38
N ASP A 131 -0.88 1.90 21.49
CA ASP A 131 -2.04 1.99 22.38
C ASP A 131 -1.74 1.47 23.79
N ILE A 132 -0.59 0.85 24.00
CA ILE A 132 -0.15 0.37 25.32
C ILE A 132 0.26 1.55 26.18
N GLU A 133 -0.30 1.61 27.39
CA GLU A 133 0.09 2.55 28.44
C GLU A 133 1.19 1.93 29.32
N SER A 134 0.99 0.70 29.78
CA SER A 134 1.96 0.01 30.64
C SER A 134 1.89 -1.51 30.51
N VAL A 135 3.01 -2.15 30.82
CA VAL A 135 3.16 -3.61 30.90
C VAL A 135 3.77 -3.95 32.26
N GLU A 136 3.09 -4.77 33.04
CA GLU A 136 3.54 -5.26 34.34
C GLU A 136 3.66 -6.78 34.29
N VAL A 137 4.72 -7.32 34.90
CA VAL A 137 4.98 -8.77 34.91
C VAL A 137 4.98 -9.26 36.35
N LEU A 138 4.01 -10.08 36.70
CA LEU A 138 3.92 -10.74 38.00
C LEU A 138 4.56 -12.13 37.91
N LYS A 139 5.48 -12.43 38.85
CA LYS A 139 6.22 -13.69 38.91
C LYS A 139 6.02 -14.37 40.26
N GLY A 140 6.09 -15.70 40.27
CA GLY A 140 6.08 -16.52 41.48
C GLY A 140 4.80 -16.35 42.31
N GLU A 141 4.97 -16.13 43.61
CA GLU A 141 3.86 -16.13 44.57
C GLU A 141 2.79 -15.05 44.29
N ASN A 142 3.20 -13.88 43.77
CA ASN A 142 2.27 -12.79 43.44
C ASN A 142 1.33 -13.14 42.28
N ALA A 143 1.84 -13.86 41.27
CA ALA A 143 1.04 -14.37 40.16
C ALA A 143 0.07 -15.46 40.61
N MET A 144 0.55 -16.38 41.46
CA MET A 144 -0.26 -17.46 42.03
C MET A 144 -1.40 -16.94 42.90
N LYS A 145 -1.13 -16.02 43.83
CA LYS A 145 -2.13 -15.50 44.75
C LYS A 145 -3.25 -14.72 44.06
N LYS A 146 -2.91 -13.93 43.04
CA LYS A 146 -3.84 -12.97 42.44
C LYS A 146 -4.59 -13.51 41.23
N HIS A 147 -3.95 -14.38 40.46
CA HIS A 147 -4.47 -14.85 39.17
C HIS A 147 -4.33 -16.37 38.97
N ASN A 148 -3.90 -17.11 40.01
CA ASN A 148 -3.72 -18.57 39.99
C ASN A 148 -2.88 -19.07 38.80
N ALA A 149 -1.84 -18.29 38.45
CA ALA A 149 -1.00 -18.54 37.28
C ALA A 149 0.42 -19.00 37.70
N PRO A 150 0.72 -20.31 37.64
CA PRO A 150 2.03 -20.85 38.04
C PRO A 150 3.18 -20.35 37.15
N ASN A 151 2.86 -20.06 35.90
CA ASN A 151 3.84 -19.64 34.88
C ASN A 151 4.02 -18.12 34.83
N GLY A 152 3.42 -17.38 35.78
CA GLY A 152 3.44 -15.92 35.82
C GLY A 152 2.30 -15.26 35.06
N VAL A 153 2.17 -13.94 35.23
CA VAL A 153 1.14 -13.12 34.57
C VAL A 153 1.79 -11.92 33.91
N VAL A 154 1.38 -11.59 32.69
CA VAL A 154 1.68 -10.33 32.02
C VAL A 154 0.41 -9.50 31.98
N LEU A 155 0.38 -8.40 32.73
CA LEU A 155 -0.70 -7.43 32.73
C LEU A 155 -0.36 -6.31 31.76
N ILE A 156 -1.27 -6.02 30.84
CA ILE A 156 -1.15 -4.96 29.85
C ILE A 156 -2.32 -4.00 30.07
N ILE A 157 -2.02 -2.72 30.22
CA ILE A 157 -3.01 -1.66 30.32
C ILE A 157 -2.91 -0.79 29.08
N THR A 158 -4.03 -0.52 28.42
CA THR A 158 -4.11 0.36 27.26
C THR A 158 -4.45 1.79 27.65
N LYS A 159 -4.01 2.74 26.82
CA LYS A 159 -4.34 4.17 26.93
C LYS A 159 -5.84 4.42 26.87
N GLY A 160 -6.58 3.62 26.10
CA GLY A 160 -8.04 3.68 26.02
C GLY A 160 -8.70 3.40 27.37
N ALA A 161 -8.28 2.32 28.03
CA ALA A 161 -8.82 1.93 29.33
C ALA A 161 -8.53 3.00 30.41
N VAL A 162 -7.33 3.58 30.45
CA VAL A 162 -7.00 4.65 31.42
C VAL A 162 -7.84 5.92 31.19
N LYS A 163 -8.04 6.31 29.93
CA LYS A 163 -8.90 7.46 29.59
C LYS A 163 -10.36 7.24 30.01
N SER A 164 -10.86 6.00 29.92
CA SER A 164 -12.21 5.66 30.36
C SER A 164 -12.38 5.76 31.88
N LYS A 165 -11.43 5.24 32.67
CA LYS A 165 -11.46 5.29 34.14
C LYS A 165 -11.29 6.69 34.74
N LYS A 166 -10.70 7.63 34.00
CA LYS A 166 -10.52 9.03 34.46
C LYS A 166 -11.75 9.91 34.21
N LYS A 167 -12.70 9.44 33.39
CA LYS A 167 -13.94 10.16 33.06
C LYS A 167 -15.13 9.79 33.96
N GLU A 168 -14.97 8.80 34.82
CA GLU A 168 -15.92 8.38 35.84
C GLU A 168 -15.49 8.97 37.20
#